data_AF-A0A6L7S2R2-F1
#
_entry.id   AF-A0A6L7S2R2-F1
#
_cell.length_a   1.000
_cell.length_b   1.000
_cell.length_c   1.000
_cell.angle_alpha   90.00
_cell.angle_beta   90.00
_cell.angle_gamma   90.00
#
_symmetry.space_group_name_H-M   'P 1'
#
loop_
_entity.id
_entity.type
_entity.pdbx_description
1 polymer ?
#
loop_
_entity_poly.entity_id
_entity_poly.type
_entity_poly.pdbx_seq_one_letter_code
_entity_poly.pdbx_strand_id
1 'polypeptide(L)'
;MADVTLAELFVSIKAGIQDFRSAPLYGILFSGVYVVSGWLLVWLGAGTFFWTLAFALGFPLIAPFAAVGLYETSRRIEADEQLEWAGILTVVWKERGRQLPWAGAILAFVFLFWSFFAHMSFALFLGRAAMTNVLTSWDVYLTPAGFSMLV
;
A
#
# COMPACT_ATOMS: atom_id res chain seq x y z
N MET A 1 13.83 -26.02 -6.02
CA MET A 1 13.26 -24.75 -5.54
C MET A 1 14.38 -24.08 -4.77
N ALA A 2 14.77 -22.85 -5.11
CA ALA A 2 15.78 -22.14 -4.34
C ALA A 2 15.18 -21.80 -2.97
N ASP A 3 15.92 -22.07 -1.90
CA ASP A 3 15.48 -21.74 -0.54
C ASP A 3 15.59 -20.23 -0.34
N VAL A 4 14.44 -19.56 -0.26
CA VAL A 4 14.40 -18.11 -0.03
C VAL A 4 14.87 -17.81 1.39
N THR A 5 16.06 -17.23 1.52
CA THR A 5 16.63 -16.87 2.82
C THR A 5 16.37 -15.40 3.18
N LEU A 6 16.47 -15.05 4.47
CA LEU A 6 16.41 -13.65 4.90
C LEU A 6 17.48 -12.78 4.21
N ALA A 7 18.64 -13.36 3.89
CA ALA A 7 19.70 -12.65 3.18
C ALA A 7 19.26 -12.21 1.77
N GLU A 8 18.49 -13.04 1.07
CA GLU A 8 17.98 -12.71 -0.27
C GLU A 8 17.00 -11.54 -0.24
N LEU A 9 16.22 -11.40 0.83
CA LEU A 9 15.32 -10.26 1.01
C LEU A 9 16.11 -8.95 1.11
N PHE A 10 17.20 -8.93 1.89
CA PHE A 10 18.07 -7.76 1.98
C PHE A 10 18.79 -7.46 0.66
N VAL A 11 19.20 -8.48 -0.08
CA VAL A 11 19.80 -8.32 -1.42
C VAL A 11 18.79 -7.68 -2.38
N SER A 12 17.55 -8.15 -2.40
CA SER A 12 16.48 -7.61 -3.25
C SER A 12 16.18 -6.14 -2.93
N ILE A 13 16.08 -5.78 -1.65
CA ILE A 13 15.87 -4.38 -1.24
C ILE A 13 17.05 -3.50 -1.69
N LYS A 14 18.28 -3.97 -1.52
CA LYS A 14 19.48 -3.24 -1.94
C LYS A 14 19.49 -3.03 -3.46
N ALA A 15 19.13 -4.04 -4.24
CA ALA A 15 19.00 -3.94 -5.70
C ALA A 15 17.93 -2.91 -6.08
N GLY A 16 16.73 -2.99 -5.48
CA GLY A 16 15.66 -2.01 -5.74
C GLY A 16 16.06 -0.57 -5.41
N ILE A 17 16.84 -0.33 -4.36
CA ILE A 17 17.40 0.99 -4.05
C ILE A 17 18.41 1.44 -5.12
N GLN A 18 19.25 0.53 -5.61
CA GLN A 18 20.20 0.84 -6.68
C GLN A 18 19.46 1.20 -7.98
N ASP A 19 18.46 0.41 -8.38
CA ASP A 19 17.63 0.68 -9.57
C ASP A 19 16.93 2.03 -9.48
N PHE A 20 16.34 2.34 -8.31
CA PHE A 20 15.71 3.63 -8.07
C PHE A 20 16.70 4.79 -8.22
N ARG A 21 17.94 4.64 -7.74
CA ARG A 21 18.98 5.67 -7.86
C ARG A 21 19.47 5.83 -9.31
N SER A 22 19.48 4.75 -10.08
CA SER A 22 19.82 4.76 -11.50
C SER A 22 18.72 5.42 -12.35
N ALA A 23 17.46 5.23 -11.98
CA ALA A 23 16.30 5.68 -12.75
C ALA A 23 15.23 6.40 -11.88
N PRO A 24 15.59 7.51 -11.19
CA PRO A 24 14.76 8.10 -10.13
C PRO A 24 13.44 8.70 -10.66
N LEU A 25 13.41 9.16 -11.91
CA LEU A 25 12.22 9.74 -12.52
C LEU A 25 11.05 8.75 -12.56
N TYR A 26 11.33 7.46 -12.84
CA TYR A 26 10.32 6.40 -12.87
C TYR A 26 9.71 6.19 -11.48
N GLY A 27 10.56 6.12 -10.46
CA GLY A 27 10.14 6.05 -9.07
C GLY A 27 9.29 7.24 -8.64
N ILE A 28 9.70 8.47 -9.00
CA ILE A 28 8.98 9.70 -8.68
C ILE A 28 7.61 9.74 -9.38
N LEU A 29 7.52 9.32 -10.65
CA LEU A 29 6.25 9.33 -11.37
C LEU A 29 5.24 8.34 -10.79
N PHE A 30 5.65 7.09 -10.52
CA PHE A 30 4.76 6.10 -9.94
C PHE A 30 4.34 6.45 -8.51
N SER A 31 5.26 6.97 -7.69
CA SER A 31 4.92 7.45 -6.34
C SER A 31 4.12 8.77 -6.36
N GLY A 32 4.31 9.59 -7.40
CA GLY A 32 3.66 10.88 -7.58
C GLY A 32 2.13 10.78 -7.59
N VAL A 33 1.56 9.70 -8.12
CA VAL A 33 0.11 9.44 -8.06
C VAL A 33 -0.39 9.44 -6.62
N TYR A 34 0.34 8.80 -5.69
CA TYR A 34 -0.03 8.76 -4.28
C TYR A 34 0.21 10.09 -3.58
N VAL A 35 1.36 10.72 -3.84
CA VAL A 35 1.72 12.00 -3.23
C VAL A 35 0.71 13.09 -3.63
N VAL A 36 0.42 13.22 -4.93
CA VAL A 36 -0.53 14.21 -5.45
C VAL A 36 -1.94 13.92 -4.93
N SER A 37 -2.38 12.66 -4.93
CA SER A 37 -3.70 12.30 -4.39
C SER A 37 -3.82 12.65 -2.90
N GLY A 38 -2.79 12.37 -2.09
CA GLY A 38 -2.78 12.73 -0.67
C GLY A 38 -2.78 14.24 -0.45
N TRP A 39 -1.98 14.99 -1.23
CA TRP A 39 -1.97 16.45 -1.18
C TRP A 39 -3.32 17.05 -1.57
N LEU A 40 -3.98 16.52 -2.59
CA LEU A 40 -5.32 16.94 -3.00
C LEU A 40 -6.34 16.71 -1.88
N LEU A 41 -6.30 15.55 -1.21
CA LEU A 41 -7.18 15.28 -0.07
C LEU A 41 -6.97 16.28 1.07
N VAL A 42 -5.71 16.60 1.40
CA VAL A 42 -5.40 17.63 2.41
C VAL A 42 -5.93 18.99 1.98
N TRP A 43 -5.65 19.41 0.75
CA TRP A 43 -6.04 20.72 0.23
C TRP A 43 -7.56 20.90 0.18
N LEU A 44 -8.30 19.84 -0.15
CA LEU A 44 -9.76 19.82 -0.16
C LEU A 44 -10.38 19.72 1.25
N GLY A 45 -9.58 19.64 2.31
CA GLY A 45 -10.06 19.48 3.68
C GLY A 45 -10.78 18.15 3.90
N ALA A 46 -10.29 17.06 3.27
CA ALA A 46 -10.88 15.74 3.38
C ALA A 46 -11.01 15.29 4.84
N GLY A 47 -12.24 15.04 5.27
CA GLY A 47 -12.52 14.43 6.58
C GLY A 47 -12.22 12.93 6.62
N THR A 48 -12.37 12.33 7.80
CA THR A 48 -12.06 10.92 8.06
C THR A 48 -12.69 9.97 7.03
N PHE A 49 -13.94 10.21 6.63
CA PHE A 49 -14.63 9.37 5.64
C PHE A 49 -13.89 9.29 4.30
N PHE A 50 -13.45 10.43 3.75
CA PHE A 50 -12.74 10.48 2.47
C PHE A 50 -11.34 9.85 2.57
N TRP A 51 -10.64 10.05 3.69
CA TRP A 51 -9.38 9.38 3.96
C TRP A 51 -9.54 7.86 4.04
N THR A 52 -10.54 7.39 4.77
CA THR A 52 -10.85 5.96 4.86
C THR A 52 -11.14 5.38 3.48
N LEU A 53 -11.94 6.05 2.66
CA LEU A 53 -12.25 5.58 1.30
C LEU A 53 -11.00 5.54 0.41
N ALA A 54 -10.17 6.58 0.45
CA ALA A 54 -8.94 6.67 -0.33
C ALA A 54 -7.95 5.56 0.02
N PHE A 55 -7.75 5.28 1.32
CA PHE A 55 -6.89 4.18 1.75
C PHE A 55 -7.51 2.81 1.47
N ALA A 56 -8.82 2.64 1.66
CA ALA A 56 -9.47 1.35 1.52
C ALA A 56 -9.59 0.88 0.06
N LEU A 57 -9.82 1.81 -0.86
CA LEU A 57 -10.07 1.48 -2.26
C LEU A 57 -8.93 1.96 -3.16
N GLY A 58 -8.48 3.20 -2.99
CA GLY A 58 -7.50 3.82 -3.89
C GLY A 58 -6.17 3.10 -3.87
N PHE A 59 -5.60 2.87 -2.69
CA PHE A 59 -4.28 2.26 -2.58
C PHE A 59 -4.25 0.81 -3.10
N PRO A 60 -5.13 -0.12 -2.67
CA PRO A 60 -5.12 -1.50 -3.16
C PRO A 60 -5.36 -1.63 -4.67
N LEU A 61 -6.20 -0.76 -5.25
CA LEU A 61 -6.51 -0.83 -6.68
C LEU A 61 -5.38 -0.30 -7.57
N ILE A 62 -4.63 0.72 -7.11
CA ILE A 62 -3.59 1.37 -7.92
C ILE A 62 -2.20 0.74 -7.66
N ALA A 63 -1.94 0.23 -6.45
CA ALA A 63 -0.64 -0.30 -6.04
C ALA A 63 -0.07 -1.38 -6.96
N PRO A 64 -0.86 -2.37 -7.43
CA PRO A 64 -0.35 -3.40 -8.34
C PRO A 64 0.14 -2.81 -9.67
N PHE A 65 -0.52 -1.79 -10.20
CA PHE A 65 -0.11 -1.12 -11.44
C PHE A 65 1.20 -0.34 -11.26
N ALA A 66 1.34 0.37 -10.14
CA ALA A 66 2.58 1.05 -9.80
C ALA A 66 3.73 0.04 -9.61
N ALA A 67 3.47 -1.09 -8.95
CA ALA A 67 4.44 -2.16 -8.74
C ALA A 67 4.93 -2.76 -10.07
N VAL A 68 4.02 -3.03 -11.02
CA VAL A 68 4.39 -3.52 -12.36
C VAL A 68 5.25 -2.51 -13.11
N GLY A 69 4.92 -1.22 -13.02
CA GLY A 69 5.72 -0.17 -13.66
C GLY A 69 7.15 -0.08 -13.12
N LEU A 70 7.29 -0.16 -11.79
CA LEU A 70 8.61 -0.19 -11.13
C LEU A 70 9.36 -1.48 -11.47
N TYR A 71 8.67 -2.62 -11.45
CA TYR A 71 9.26 -3.92 -11.81
C TYR A 71 9.76 -3.95 -13.26
N GLU A 72 8.98 -3.44 -14.21
CA GLU A 72 9.39 -3.35 -15.61
C GLU A 72 10.59 -2.41 -15.79
N THR A 73 10.68 -1.36 -14.97
CA THR A 73 11.85 -0.47 -14.94
C THR A 73 13.10 -1.23 -14.49
N SER A 74 13.03 -1.93 -13.35
CA SER A 74 14.13 -2.78 -12.85
C SER A 74 14.50 -3.88 -13.85
N ARG A 75 13.52 -4.57 -14.43
CA ARG A 75 13.74 -5.63 -15.44
C ARG A 75 14.55 -5.11 -16.64
N ARG A 76 14.22 -3.90 -17.12
CA ARG A 76 14.94 -3.28 -18.24
C ARG A 76 16.37 -2.90 -17.87
N ILE A 77 16.59 -2.38 -16.65
CA ILE A 77 17.93 -2.09 -16.13
C ILE A 77 18.77 -3.37 -16.08
N GLU A 78 18.23 -4.45 -15.52
CA GLU A 78 18.92 -5.74 -15.43
C GLU A 78 19.23 -6.36 -16.81
N ALA A 79 18.36 -6.14 -17.79
CA ALA A 79 18.51 -6.64 -19.16
C ALA A 79 19.36 -5.73 -20.07
N ASP A 80 19.89 -4.60 -19.56
CA ASP A 80 20.56 -3.56 -20.35
C ASP A 80 19.69 -3.04 -21.52
N GLU A 81 18.37 -3.06 -21.34
CA GLU A 81 17.39 -2.54 -22.29
C GLU A 81 17.23 -1.01 -22.12
N GLN A 82 16.94 -0.30 -23.22
CA GLN A 82 16.68 1.13 -23.14
C GLN A 82 15.42 1.43 -22.30
N LEU A 83 15.58 2.38 -21.36
CA LEU A 83 14.50 2.89 -20.52
C LEU A 83 13.66 3.91 -21.31
N GLU A 84 12.57 3.43 -21.90
CA GLU A 84 11.61 4.25 -22.62
C GLU A 84 10.25 4.27 -21.91
N TRP A 85 9.74 5.48 -21.63
CA TRP A 85 8.43 5.70 -21.01
C TRP A 85 7.30 5.00 -21.73
N ALA A 86 7.27 5.10 -23.06
CA ALA A 86 6.24 4.48 -23.87
C ALA A 86 6.23 2.95 -23.69
N GLY A 87 7.40 2.33 -23.59
CA GLY A 87 7.55 0.90 -23.34
C GLY A 87 6.97 0.49 -21.99
N ILE A 88 7.39 1.15 -20.91
CA ILE A 88 6.95 0.84 -19.55
C ILE A 88 5.44 1.08 -19.36
N LEU A 89 4.94 2.24 -19.81
CA LEU A 89 3.51 2.56 -19.71
C LEU A 89 2.64 1.63 -20.56
N THR A 90 3.14 1.17 -21.72
CA THR A 90 2.43 0.18 -22.53
C THR A 90 2.31 -1.16 -21.81
N VAL A 91 3.34 -1.60 -21.08
CA VAL A 91 3.27 -2.84 -20.28
C VAL A 91 2.22 -2.68 -19.17
N VAL A 92 2.28 -1.60 -18.39
CA VAL A 92 1.28 -1.31 -17.35
C VAL A 92 -0.14 -1.26 -17.93
N TRP A 93 -0.30 -0.63 -19.10
CA TRP A 93 -1.59 -0.55 -19.78
C TRP A 93 -2.10 -1.91 -20.27
N LYS A 94 -1.23 -2.80 -20.74
CA LYS A 94 -1.63 -4.16 -21.15
C LYS A 94 -2.09 -5.01 -19.98
N GLU A 95 -1.51 -4.81 -18.80
CA GLU A 95 -1.91 -5.57 -17.60
C GLU A 95 -3.33 -5.25 -17.11
N ARG A 96 -3.94 -4.14 -17.53
CA ARG A 96 -5.33 -3.77 -17.19
C ARG A 96 -6.38 -4.83 -17.59
N GLY A 97 -6.07 -5.66 -18.59
CA GLY A 97 -6.98 -6.70 -19.10
C GLY A 97 -6.66 -8.09 -18.54
N ARG A 98 -5.70 -8.19 -17.63
CA ARG A 98 -5.13 -9.47 -17.16
C ARG A 98 -5.48 -9.70 -15.69
N GLN A 99 -4.56 -10.30 -14.93
CA GLN A 99 -4.76 -10.66 -13.53
C GLN A 99 -4.52 -9.47 -12.57
N LEU A 100 -3.89 -8.40 -13.04
CA LEU A 100 -3.50 -7.27 -12.19
C LEU A 100 -4.70 -6.53 -11.56
N PRO A 101 -5.80 -6.24 -12.28
CA PRO A 101 -7.01 -5.71 -11.65
C PRO A 101 -7.58 -6.64 -10.58
N TRP A 102 -7.49 -7.95 -10.78
CA TRP A 102 -7.95 -8.94 -9.80
C TRP A 102 -7.08 -8.93 -8.54
N ALA A 103 -5.76 -8.78 -8.68
CA ALA A 103 -4.88 -8.58 -7.53
C ALA A 103 -5.30 -7.35 -6.72
N GLY A 104 -5.57 -6.23 -7.41
CA GLY A 104 -6.06 -5.01 -6.74
C GLY A 104 -7.43 -5.20 -6.07
N ALA A 105 -8.36 -5.88 -6.74
CA ALA A 105 -9.68 -6.18 -6.20
C ALA A 105 -9.61 -7.11 -4.97
N ILE A 106 -8.74 -8.13 -5.00
CA ILE A 106 -8.48 -9.03 -3.87
C ILE A 106 -7.89 -8.24 -2.71
N LEU A 107 -6.88 -7.40 -2.95
CA LEU A 107 -6.30 -6.55 -1.91
C LEU A 107 -7.34 -5.60 -1.30
N ALA A 108 -8.19 -4.98 -2.13
CA ALA A 108 -9.27 -4.13 -1.66
C ALA A 108 -10.28 -4.92 -0.81
N PHE A 109 -10.67 -6.10 -1.25
CA PHE A 109 -11.61 -6.96 -0.52
C PHE A 109 -11.03 -7.43 0.82
N VAL A 110 -9.78 -7.90 0.83
CA VAL A 110 -9.07 -8.28 2.06
C VAL A 110 -8.94 -7.10 3.01
N PHE A 111 -8.62 -5.91 2.49
CA PHE A 111 -8.52 -4.71 3.31
C PHE A 111 -9.88 -4.28 3.89
N LEU A 112 -10.95 -4.30 3.10
CA LEU A 112 -12.30 -3.99 3.56
C LEU A 112 -12.77 -4.99 4.63
N PHE A 113 -12.52 -6.28 4.41
CA PHE A 113 -12.81 -7.31 5.40
C PHE A 113 -12.02 -7.08 6.70
N TRP A 114 -10.71 -6.81 6.59
CA TRP A 114 -9.86 -6.48 7.73
C TRP A 114 -10.34 -5.22 8.46
N SER A 115 -10.69 -4.17 7.73
CA SER A 115 -11.20 -2.92 8.30
C SER A 115 -12.50 -3.14 9.06
N PHE A 116 -13.43 -3.91 8.48
CA PHE A 116 -14.66 -4.32 9.13
C PHE A 116 -14.39 -5.13 10.39
N PHE A 117 -13.49 -6.12 10.31
CA PHE A 117 -13.09 -6.94 11.45
C PHE A 117 -12.47 -6.09 12.58
N ALA A 118 -11.58 -5.15 12.26
CA ALA A 118 -10.99 -4.23 13.21
C ALA A 118 -12.06 -3.34 13.88
N HIS A 119 -13.00 -2.81 13.11
CA HIS A 119 -14.09 -1.98 13.63
C HIS A 119 -15.03 -2.78 14.54
N MET A 120 -15.37 -4.02 14.15
CA MET A 120 -16.24 -4.89 14.93
C MET A 120 -15.56 -5.36 16.22
N SER A 121 -14.27 -5.73 16.16
CA SER A 121 -13.48 -6.05 17.35
C SER A 121 -13.47 -4.86 18.32
N PHE A 122 -13.17 -3.66 17.81
CA PHE A 122 -13.21 -2.46 18.61
C PHE A 122 -14.59 -2.23 19.26
N ALA A 123 -15.67 -2.40 18.51
CA ALA A 123 -17.03 -2.23 19.03
C ALA A 123 -17.40 -3.28 20.09
N LEU A 124 -16.99 -4.54 19.93
CA LEU A 124 -17.28 -5.64 20.85
C LEU A 124 -16.58 -5.47 22.20
N PHE A 125 -15.31 -5.11 22.19
CA PHE A 125 -14.49 -5.04 23.42
C PHE A 125 -14.48 -3.64 24.04
N LEU A 126 -14.39 -2.59 23.22
CA LEU A 126 -14.19 -1.21 23.67
C LEU A 126 -15.37 -0.29 23.35
N GLY A 127 -16.47 -0.80 22.80
CA GLY A 127 -17.64 0.02 22.42
C GLY A 127 -18.33 0.77 23.58
N ARG A 128 -18.07 0.37 24.84
CA ARG A 128 -18.54 1.06 26.05
C ARG A 128 -17.47 1.90 26.75
N ALA A 129 -16.21 1.84 26.29
CA ALA A 129 -15.12 2.61 26.87
C ALA A 129 -15.22 4.08 26.45
N ALA A 130 -14.91 5.01 27.37
CA ALA A 130 -14.85 6.42 27.05
C ALA A 130 -13.63 6.69 26.14
N MET A 131 -13.89 6.90 24.85
CA MET A 131 -12.89 7.15 23.80
C MET A 131 -12.26 8.55 23.87
N THR A 132 -11.96 9.05 25.06
CA THR A 132 -11.56 10.46 25.25
C THR A 132 -10.06 10.69 25.10
N ASN A 133 -9.22 9.65 25.20
CA ASN A 133 -7.74 9.77 25.24
C ASN A 133 -6.97 8.74 24.41
N VAL A 134 -7.56 8.14 23.37
CA VAL A 134 -6.96 6.98 22.67
C VAL A 134 -5.65 7.32 21.94
N LEU A 135 -5.46 8.58 21.54
CA LEU A 135 -4.22 9.04 20.90
C LEU A 135 -3.19 9.60 21.89
N THR A 136 -3.61 9.88 23.13
CA THR A 136 -2.81 10.57 24.16
C THR A 136 -2.45 9.68 25.35
N SER A 137 -3.15 8.57 25.55
CA SER A 137 -2.93 7.62 26.64
C SER A 137 -3.16 6.17 26.19
N TRP A 138 -2.35 5.27 26.75
CA TRP A 138 -2.46 3.82 26.57
C TRP A 138 -3.42 3.15 27.56
N ASP A 139 -4.00 3.91 28.50
CA ASP A 139 -4.78 3.36 29.63
C ASP A 139 -5.90 2.43 29.19
N VAL A 140 -6.58 2.75 28.08
CA VAL A 140 -7.69 1.96 27.54
C VAL A 140 -7.24 0.54 27.16
N TYR A 141 -6.03 0.40 26.62
CA TYR A 141 -5.47 -0.88 26.18
C TYR A 141 -4.96 -1.74 27.34
N LEU A 142 -4.62 -1.12 28.49
CA LEU A 142 -4.17 -1.81 29.70
C LEU A 142 -5.34 -2.27 30.59
N THR A 143 -6.58 -1.96 30.23
CA THR A 143 -7.75 -2.49 30.92
C THR A 143 -7.98 -3.98 30.59
N PRO A 144 -8.73 -4.73 31.41
CA PRO A 144 -9.13 -6.11 31.06
C PRO A 144 -9.84 -6.20 29.69
N ALA A 145 -10.64 -5.19 29.34
CA ALA A 145 -11.29 -5.09 28.03
C ALA A 145 -10.28 -4.86 26.90
N GLY A 146 -9.25 -4.04 27.13
CA GLY A 146 -8.15 -3.83 26.19
C GLY A 146 -7.31 -5.09 25.98
N PHE A 147 -6.95 -5.80 27.05
CA PHE A 147 -6.22 -7.07 26.96
C PHE A 147 -7.02 -8.16 26.22
N SER A 148 -8.33 -8.27 26.48
CA SER A 148 -9.19 -9.24 25.78
C SER A 148 -9.41 -8.92 24.30
N MET A 149 -9.14 -7.70 23.85
CA MET A 149 -9.13 -7.35 22.42
C MET A 149 -7.86 -7.80 21.69
N LEU A 150 -6.73 -7.95 22.40
CA LEU A 150 -5.41 -8.26 21.82
C LEU A 150 -5.16 -9.76 21.61
N VAL A 151 -5.90 -10.62 22.31
CA VAL A 151 -5.74 -12.08 22.34
C VAL A 151 -7.00 -12.74 21.78
#